data_AF-A0A0C1J160-F1
#
_entry.id   AF-A0A0C1J160-F1
#
_cell.length_a   1.000
_cell.length_b   1.000
_cell.length_c   1.000
_cell.angle_alpha   90.00
_cell.angle_beta   90.00
_cell.angle_gamma   90.00
#
_symmetry.space_group_name_H-M   'P 1'
#
loop_
_entity.id
_entity.type
_entity.pdbx_description
1 polymer ?
#
loop_
_entity_poly.entity_id
_entity_poly.type
_entity_poly.pdbx_seq_one_letter_code
_entity_poly.pdbx_strand_id
1 'polypeptide(L)' 'MTEKNQRTEDATRYRIARSDAPIRTITDKIEEVFGLPTGSVVLVKPDGRKKRSDATIQSLRDEWE' A
#
# COMPACT_ATOMS: atom_id res chain seq x y z
N MET A 1 -1.47 36.64 -7.19
CA MET A 1 -0.78 35.95 -6.08
C MET A 1 -1.66 34.77 -5.69
N THR A 2 -1.31 33.55 -6.11
CA THR A 2 -2.10 32.36 -5.79
C THR A 2 -1.30 31.55 -4.78
N GLU A 3 -1.77 31.53 -3.55
CA GLU A 3 -1.12 30.91 -2.41
C GLU A 3 -1.15 29.39 -2.57
N LYS A 4 0.02 28.77 -2.75
CA LYS A 4 0.14 27.30 -2.72
C LYS A 4 0.03 26.86 -1.27
N ASN A 5 -1.15 26.37 -0.89
CA ASN A 5 -1.40 25.73 0.39
C ASN A 5 -0.52 24.47 0.51
N GLN A 6 0.62 24.58 1.19
CA GLN A 6 1.50 23.45 1.48
C GLN A 6 0.81 22.57 2.50
N ARG A 7 0.07 21.58 2.01
CA ARG A 7 -0.50 20.49 2.79
C ARG A 7 0.67 19.80 3.52
N THR A 8 0.62 19.76 4.83
CA THR A 8 1.63 19.11 5.69
C THR A 8 1.94 17.72 5.14
N GLU A 9 3.20 17.46 4.83
CA GLU A 9 3.64 16.21 4.17
C GLU A 9 3.48 14.99 5.09
N ASP A 10 3.38 15.23 6.40
CA ASP A 10 3.18 14.21 7.42
C ASP A 10 1.69 13.94 7.67
N ALA A 11 1.29 12.68 7.49
CA ALA A 11 -0.06 12.24 7.80
C ALA A 11 -0.33 12.38 9.31
N THR A 12 -1.47 12.96 9.69
CA THR A 12 -1.86 13.08 11.11
C THR A 12 -2.07 11.72 11.79
N ARG A 13 -2.30 10.65 11.02
CA ARG A 13 -2.50 9.29 11.53
C ARG A 13 -1.84 8.27 10.61
N TYR A 14 -1.00 7.45 11.20
CA TYR A 14 -0.46 6.27 10.55
C TYR A 14 -1.27 5.05 10.99
N ARG A 15 -1.69 4.24 10.01
CA ARG A 15 -2.31 2.93 10.26
C ARG A 15 -1.45 1.86 9.65
N ILE A 16 -1.02 0.92 10.48
CA ILE A 16 -0.28 -0.25 10.04
C ILE A 16 -1.28 -1.22 9.39
N ALA A 17 -0.94 -1.75 8.23
CA ALA A 17 -1.71 -2.81 7.60
C ALA A 17 -1.76 -4.04 8.52
N ARG A 18 -2.96 -4.60 8.72
CA ARG A 18 -3.14 -5.81 9.52
C ARG A 18 -2.34 -6.97 8.91
N SER A 19 -1.69 -7.75 9.76
CA SER A 19 -0.83 -8.87 9.35
C SER A 19 -1.59 -9.96 8.58
N ASP A 20 -2.84 -10.22 8.97
CA ASP A 20 -3.73 -11.21 8.35
C ASP A 20 -4.48 -10.69 7.12
N ALA A 21 -4.36 -9.40 6.79
CA ALA A 21 -5.00 -8.86 5.61
C ALA A 21 -4.37 -9.45 4.34
N PRO A 22 -5.17 -9.83 3.33
CA PRO A 22 -4.65 -10.27 2.06
C PRO A 22 -4.07 -9.07 1.29
N ILE A 23 -3.06 -9.32 0.47
CA ILE A 23 -2.38 -8.31 -0.37
C ILE A 23 -3.39 -7.51 -1.20
N ARG A 24 -4.40 -8.18 -1.77
CA ARG A 24 -5.46 -7.55 -2.55
C ARG A 24 -6.18 -6.45 -1.77
N THR A 25 -6.54 -6.69 -0.51
CA THR A 25 -7.25 -5.69 0.29
C THR A 25 -6.42 -4.43 0.50
N ILE A 26 -5.10 -4.57 0.63
CA ILE A 26 -4.21 -3.42 0.77
C ILE A 26 -4.01 -2.71 -0.56
N THR A 27 -3.80 -3.42 -1.66
CA THR A 27 -3.67 -2.79 -2.99
C THR A 27 -4.95 -2.04 -3.36
N ASP A 28 -6.12 -2.65 -3.17
CA ASP A 28 -7.42 -2.04 -3.45
C ASP A 28 -7.61 -0.78 -2.59
N LYS A 29 -7.16 -0.81 -1.32
CA LYS A 29 -7.25 0.37 -0.44
C LYS A 29 -6.29 1.49 -0.84
N ILE A 30 -5.08 1.16 -1.31
CA ILE A 30 -4.14 2.15 -1.84
C ILE A 30 -4.75 2.79 -3.09
N GLU A 31 -5.30 1.99 -4.01
CA GLU A 31 -5.94 2.49 -5.23
C GLU A 31 -7.11 3.42 -4.90
N GLU A 32 -7.97 3.05 -3.94
CA GLU A 32 -9.08 3.89 -3.47
C GLU A 32 -8.58 5.22 -2.86
N VAL A 33 -7.58 5.19 -1.99
CA VAL A 33 -7.07 6.38 -1.28
C VAL A 33 -6.37 7.35 -2.23
N PHE A 34 -5.65 6.84 -3.23
CA PHE A 34 -4.89 7.65 -4.18
C PHE A 34 -5.64 7.90 -5.50
N GLY A 35 -6.85 7.37 -5.68
CA GLY A 35 -7.65 7.54 -6.90
C GLY A 35 -7.02 6.87 -8.13
N LEU A 36 -6.34 5.74 -7.94
CA LEU A 36 -5.65 5.02 -9.01
C LEU A 36 -6.61 4.05 -9.73
N PRO A 37 -6.40 3.76 -11.03
CA PRO A 37 -7.15 2.73 -11.72
C PRO A 37 -6.94 1.36 -11.07
N THR A 38 -7.97 0.52 -11.10
CA THR A 38 -7.92 -0.82 -10.53
C THR A 38 -6.79 -1.66 -11.14
N GLY A 39 -5.96 -2.27 -10.30
CA GLY A 39 -4.83 -3.11 -10.70
C GLY A 39 -3.54 -2.34 -11.02
N SER A 40 -3.50 -1.04 -10.76
CA SER A 40 -2.29 -0.22 -10.97
C SER A 40 -1.26 -0.40 -9.86
N VAL A 41 -1.66 -0.92 -8.70
CA VAL A 41 -0.76 -1.10 -7.55
C VAL A 41 -0.35 -2.56 -7.43
N VAL A 42 0.96 -2.80 -7.26
CA VAL A 42 1.54 -4.13 -7.06
C VAL A 42 2.53 -4.09 -5.90
N LEU A 43 2.38 -5.03 -4.97
CA LEU A 43 3.38 -5.30 -3.93
C LEU A 43 4.33 -6.40 -4.41
N VAL A 44 5.62 -6.13 -4.30
CA VAL A 44 6.69 -7.03 -4.74
C VAL A 44 7.46 -7.59 -3.55
N LYS A 45 8.05 -8.76 -3.75
CA LYS A 45 9.00 -9.38 -2.82
C LYS A 45 10.41 -8.82 -3.10
N PRO A 46 11.44 -9.16 -2.28
CA PRO A 46 12.80 -8.69 -2.53
C PRO A 46 13.38 -9.13 -3.88
N ASP A 47 12.90 -10.25 -4.43
CA ASP A 47 13.29 -10.74 -5.76
C ASP A 47 12.67 -9.94 -6.93
N GLY A 48 11.88 -8.90 -6.63
CA GLY A 48 11.18 -8.07 -7.61
C GLY A 48 9.93 -8.73 -8.20
N ARG A 49 9.60 -9.96 -7.81
CA ARG A 49 8.38 -10.64 -8.28
C ARG A 49 7.17 -10.17 -7.50
N LYS A 50 6.03 -10.15 -8.18
CA LYS A 50 4.73 -9.83 -7.58
C LYS A 50 4.37 -10.85 -6.50
N LYS A 51 3.98 -10.36 -5.33
CA LYS A 51 3.33 -11.19 -4.30
C LYS A 51 1.92 -11.58 -4.77
N ARG A 52 1.52 -12.82 -4.53
CA ARG A 52 0.16 -13.27 -4.86
C ARG A 52 -0.88 -12.42 -4.11
N SER A 53 -2.01 -12.16 -4.75
CA SER A 53 -3.09 -11.31 -4.23
C SER A 53 -3.78 -11.88 -2.99
N ASP A 54 -3.79 -13.21 -2.84
CA ASP A 54 -4.36 -13.96 -1.73
C ASP A 54 -3.38 -14.21 -0.58
N ALA A 55 -2.08 -13.92 -0.77
CA ALA A 55 -1.11 -13.99 0.30
C ALA A 55 -1.39 -12.90 1.35
N THR A 56 -0.91 -13.10 2.58
CA THR A 56 -1.08 -12.12 3.66
C THR A 56 0.04 -11.08 3.68
N ILE A 57 -0.24 -9.95 4.32
CA ILE A 57 0.77 -8.92 4.61
C ILE A 57 1.88 -9.45 5.50
N GLN A 58 1.55 -10.35 6.44
CA GLN A 58 2.57 -11.03 7.24
C GLN A 58 3.56 -11.77 6.36
N SER A 59 3.09 -12.64 5.47
CA SER A 59 3.98 -13.38 4.58
C SER A 59 4.80 -12.47 3.67
N LEU A 60 4.30 -11.27 3.34
CA LEU A 60 5.11 -10.29 2.62
C LEU A 60 6.23 -9.75 3.51
N ARG A 61 5.92 -9.34 4.75
CA ARG A 61 6.92 -8.85 5.71
C ARG A 61 7.99 -9.89 6.00
N ASP A 62 7.59 -11.14 6.24
CA ASP A 62 8.52 -12.25 6.53
C ASP A 62 9.53 -12.49 5.37
N GLU A 63 9.16 -12.13 4.13
CA GLU A 63 10.09 -12.23 3.00
C GLU A 63 11.05 -11.03 2.92
N TRP A 64 10.73 -9.89 3.55
CA TRP A 64 11.54 -8.66 3.54
C TRP A 64 12.38 -8.46 4.80
N GLU A 65 12.19 -9.30 5.83
CA GLU A 65 13.03 -9.37 7.02
C GLU A 65 14.45 -9.85 6.67
#